data_AF-A0A9D0J430-F1
#
_entry.id   AF-A0A9D0J430-F1
#
_cell.length_a   1.000
_cell.length_b   1.000
_cell.length_c   1.000
_cell.angle_alpha   90.00
_cell.angle_beta   90.00
_cell.angle_gamma   90.00
#
_symmetry.space_group_name_H-M   'P 1'
#
loop_
_entity.id
_entity.type
_entity.pdbx_description
1 polymer ?
#
loop_
_entity_poly.entity_id
_entity_poly.type
_entity_poly.pdbx_seq_one_letter_code
_entity_poly.pdbx_strand_id
1 'polypeptide(L)'
;MAALLSKTKNGEFTPILPDPKGGVVAFYIRSKSLPVMQPFEEVKPQVQEALMADKREQSLKDYFERARLNADIKIIRLPDTVARRD
;
A
#
# COMPACT_ATOMS: atom_id res chain seq x y z
N MET A 1 9.90 -5.06 -2.84
CA MET A 1 10.40 -5.97 -1.78
C MET A 1 10.10 -7.44 -2.07
N ALA A 2 8.82 -7.86 -2.08
CA ALA A 2 8.42 -9.27 -2.21
C ALA A 2 8.98 -9.98 -3.47
N ALA A 3 8.94 -9.33 -4.63
CA ALA A 3 9.49 -9.88 -5.88
C ALA A 3 11.02 -10.08 -5.86
N LEU A 4 11.75 -9.31 -5.06
CA LEU A 4 13.20 -9.48 -4.91
C LEU A 4 13.50 -10.67 -4.00
N LEU A 5 12.77 -10.75 -2.88
CA LEU A 5 12.86 -11.88 -1.97
C LEU A 5 12.56 -13.17 -2.70
N SER A 6 11.51 -13.24 -3.54
CA SER A 6 11.15 -14.45 -4.29
C SER A 6 12.19 -14.85 -5.37
N LYS A 7 12.96 -13.91 -5.93
CA LYS A 7 14.01 -14.20 -6.93
C LYS A 7 15.36 -14.64 -6.35
N THR A 8 15.73 -14.16 -5.16
CA THR A 8 17.06 -14.42 -4.54
C THR A 8 17.19 -15.86 -4.04
N LYS A 9 18.17 -16.66 -4.45
CA LYS A 9 18.17 -18.10 -4.10
C LYS A 9 18.27 -18.34 -2.58
N ASN A 10 17.83 -19.52 -2.13
CA ASN A 10 18.07 -19.93 -0.74
C ASN A 10 19.59 -20.04 -0.52
N GLY A 11 20.06 -19.53 0.61
CA GLY A 11 21.49 -19.45 0.93
C GLY A 11 22.20 -18.21 0.38
N GLU A 12 21.50 -17.31 -0.30
CA GLU A 12 22.08 -16.08 -0.85
C GLU A 12 21.52 -14.81 -0.17
N PHE A 13 22.34 -13.75 -0.21
CA PHE A 13 21.91 -12.41 0.18
C PHE A 13 21.19 -11.70 -0.96
N THR A 14 20.17 -10.90 -0.61
CA THR A 14 19.62 -9.92 -1.55
C THR A 14 20.64 -8.83 -1.85
N PRO A 15 20.54 -8.15 -2.99
CA PRO A 15 21.22 -6.87 -3.19
C PRO A 15 20.92 -5.90 -2.04
N ILE A 16 21.83 -4.95 -1.83
CA ILE A 16 21.65 -3.87 -0.85
C ILE A 16 20.48 -2.99 -1.32
N LEU A 17 19.51 -2.78 -0.44
CA LEU A 17 18.31 -1.97 -0.71
C LEU A 17 18.29 -0.74 0.18
N PRO A 18 17.75 0.39 -0.31
CA PRO A 18 17.43 1.52 0.53
C PRO A 18 16.27 1.16 1.47
N ASP A 19 16.46 1.39 2.77
CA ASP A 19 15.42 1.33 3.79
C ASP A 19 14.59 2.61 3.74
N PRO A 20 13.24 2.55 3.77
CA PRO A 20 12.37 3.71 3.95
C PRO A 20 12.77 4.67 5.08
N LYS A 21 13.52 4.20 6.09
CA LYS A 21 14.04 5.03 7.20
C LYS A 21 15.39 5.69 6.92
N GLY A 22 15.89 5.64 5.69
CA GLY A 22 17.13 6.31 5.27
C GLY A 22 18.41 5.48 5.46
N GLY A 23 18.28 4.20 5.81
CA GLY A 23 19.40 3.26 5.91
C GLY A 23 19.57 2.38 4.67
N VAL A 24 20.45 1.39 4.77
CA VAL A 24 20.57 0.32 3.78
C VAL A 24 20.39 -1.05 4.45
N VAL A 25 19.74 -1.97 3.75
CA VAL A 25 19.42 -3.31 4.26
C VAL A 25 19.71 -4.39 3.21
N ALA A 26 20.18 -5.55 3.67
CA ALA A 26 20.31 -6.77 2.87
C ALA A 26 19.73 -7.96 3.66
N PHE A 27 19.02 -8.86 2.98
CA PHE A 27 18.37 -10.01 3.59
C PHE A 27 19.09 -11.29 3.19
N TYR A 28 19.40 -12.14 4.17
CA TYR A 28 19.86 -13.51 3.92
C TYR A 28 18.66 -14.45 3.82
N ILE A 29 18.50 -15.12 2.68
CA ILE A 29 17.39 -16.05 2.49
C ILE A 29 17.76 -17.43 3.07
N ARG A 30 17.26 -17.75 4.27
CA ARG A 30 17.43 -19.10 4.85
C ARG A 30 16.62 -20.17 4.12
N SER A 31 15.35 -19.88 3.86
CA SER A 31 14.43 -20.76 3.15
C SER A 31 13.27 -19.94 2.58
N LYS A 32 12.58 -20.53 1.61
CA LYS A 32 11.34 -20.00 1.05
C LYS A 32 10.34 -21.13 0.95
N SER A 33 9.11 -20.87 1.36
CA SER A 33 7.98 -21.68 0.93
C SER A 33 7.60 -21.25 -0.49
N LEU A 34 7.35 -22.20 -1.36
CA LEU A 34 6.66 -21.92 -2.62
C LEU A 34 5.25 -21.44 -2.24
N PRO A 35 4.79 -20.28 -2.75
CA PRO A 35 3.41 -19.89 -2.55
C PRO A 35 2.53 -20.93 -3.23
N VAL A 36 1.76 -21.67 -2.43
CA VAL A 36 0.70 -22.53 -2.96
C VAL A 36 -0.34 -21.58 -3.54
N MET A 37 -0.47 -21.55 -4.86
CA MET A 37 -1.48 -20.75 -5.51
C MET A 37 -2.84 -21.38 -5.20
N GLN A 38 -3.64 -20.69 -4.39
CA GLN A 38 -4.98 -21.16 -4.06
C GLN A 38 -5.86 -21.14 -5.33
N PRO A 39 -6.70 -22.17 -5.55
CA PRO A 39 -7.67 -22.16 -6.64
C PRO A 39 -8.56 -20.92 -6.60
N PHE A 40 -8.91 -20.39 -7.77
CA PHE A 40 -9.74 -19.19 -7.86
C PHE A 40 -11.07 -19.33 -7.10
N GLU A 41 -11.74 -20.49 -7.20
CA GLU A 41 -13.02 -20.71 -6.51
C GLU A 41 -12.90 -20.62 -4.98
N GLU A 42 -11.74 -20.94 -4.40
CA GLU A 42 -11.51 -20.83 -2.95
C GLU A 42 -11.28 -19.38 -2.49
N VAL A 43 -10.72 -18.54 -3.35
CA VAL A 43 -10.39 -17.12 -3.05
C VAL A 43 -11.41 -16.11 -3.60
N LYS A 44 -12.34 -16.59 -4.44
CA LYS A 44 -13.40 -15.80 -5.05
C LYS A 44 -14.20 -14.95 -4.05
N PRO A 45 -14.65 -15.46 -2.89
CA PRO A 45 -15.41 -14.62 -1.96
C PRO A 45 -14.57 -13.46 -1.42
N GLN A 46 -13.30 -13.69 -1.07
CA GLN A 46 -12.40 -12.63 -0.58
C GLN A 46 -12.11 -11.59 -1.66
N VAL A 47 -11.91 -12.03 -2.91
CA VAL A 47 -11.73 -11.11 -4.05
C VAL A 47 -12.98 -10.28 -4.30
N GLN A 48 -14.17 -10.89 -4.21
CA GLN A 48 -15.44 -10.17 -4.37
C GLN A 48 -15.63 -9.15 -3.25
N GLU A 49 -15.36 -9.50 -2.01
CA GLU A 49 -15.44 -8.59 -0.86
C GLU A 49 -14.50 -7.39 -1.03
N ALA A 50 -13.24 -7.63 -1.38
CA ALA A 50 -12.26 -6.58 -1.63
C ALA A 50 -12.70 -5.65 -2.78
N LEU A 51 -13.14 -6.22 -3.91
CA LEU A 51 -13.62 -5.44 -5.05
C LEU A 51 -14.84 -4.58 -4.70
N MET A 52 -15.76 -5.11 -3.88
CA MET A 52 -16.93 -4.36 -3.43
C MET A 52 -16.56 -3.27 -2.44
N ALA A 53 -15.57 -3.49 -1.57
CA ALA A 53 -15.04 -2.47 -0.68
C ALA A 53 -14.43 -1.30 -1.48
N ASP A 54 -13.56 -1.59 -2.45
CA ASP A 54 -12.91 -0.58 -3.30
C ASP A 54 -13.95 0.26 -4.07
N LYS A 55 -14.98 -0.39 -4.65
CA LYS A 55 -16.07 0.30 -5.35
C LYS A 55 -16.87 1.22 -4.43
N ARG A 56 -17.11 0.80 -3.18
CA ARG A 56 -17.81 1.63 -2.18
C ARG A 56 -16.97 2.84 -1.81
N GLU A 57 -15.69 2.64 -1.54
CA GLU A 57 -14.76 3.73 -1.23
C GLU A 57 -14.69 4.75 -2.38
N GLN A 58 -14.55 4.29 -3.62
CA GLN A 58 -14.54 5.16 -4.79
C GLN A 58 -15.84 5.96 -4.92
N SER A 59 -16.99 5.29 -4.78
CA SER A 59 -18.29 5.96 -4.87
C SER A 59 -18.48 7.04 -3.81
N LEU A 60 -18.03 6.77 -2.58
CA LEU A 60 -18.08 7.74 -1.47
C LEU A 60 -17.10 8.89 -1.71
N LYS A 61 -15.88 8.60 -2.17
CA LYS A 61 -14.88 9.61 -2.50
C LYS A 61 -15.42 10.57 -3.56
N ASP A 62 -15.92 10.04 -4.68
CA ASP A 62 -16.46 10.85 -5.78
C ASP A 62 -17.65 11.71 -5.32
N TYR A 63 -18.50 11.15 -4.45
CA TYR A 63 -19.60 11.89 -3.85
C TYR A 63 -19.09 13.07 -3.00
N PHE A 64 -18.17 12.83 -2.07
CA PHE A 64 -17.67 13.87 -1.18
C PHE A 64 -16.77 14.90 -1.87
N GLU A 65 -16.06 14.51 -2.94
CA GLU A 65 -15.33 15.46 -3.78
C GLU A 65 -16.29 16.45 -4.46
N ARG A 66 -17.41 15.97 -5.03
CA ARG A 66 -18.44 16.85 -5.59
C ARG A 66 -19.09 17.72 -4.52
N ALA A 67 -19.42 17.15 -3.36
CA ALA A 67 -20.00 17.91 -2.25
C ALA A 67 -19.06 19.02 -1.77
N ARG A 68 -17.75 18.72 -1.67
CA ARG A 68 -16.71 19.67 -1.29
C ARG A 68 -16.56 20.80 -2.31
N LEU A 69 -16.57 20.48 -3.61
CA LEU A 69 -16.45 21.49 -4.68
C LEU A 69 -17.64 22.45 -4.70
N ASN A 70 -18.83 21.98 -4.32
CA ASN A 70 -20.05 22.79 -4.29
C ASN A 70 -20.24 23.56 -2.96
N ALA A 71 -19.41 23.32 -1.95
CA ALA A 71 -19.53 23.95 -0.64
C ALA A 71 -18.66 25.21 -0.53
N ASP A 72 -19.19 26.28 0.06
CA ASP A 72 -18.40 27.43 0.49
C ASP A 72 -17.65 27.09 1.80
N ILE A 73 -16.41 26.60 1.67
CA ILE A 73 -15.59 26.17 2.81
C ILE A 73 -14.58 27.28 3.15
N LYS A 74 -14.76 27.91 4.31
CA LYS A 74 -13.86 28.95 4.83
C LYS A 74 -12.91 28.40 5.89
N ILE A 75 -11.61 28.40 5.61
CA ILE A 75 -10.56 28.02 6.57
C ILE A 75 -10.08 29.29 7.28
N ILE A 76 -10.43 29.44 8.56
CA ILE A 76 -10.16 30.68 9.34
C ILE A 76 -8.76 30.65 10.00
N ARG A 77 -8.16 29.46 10.17
CA ARG A 77 -6.79 29.28 10.67
C ARG A 77 -6.24 27.93 10.20
N LEU A 78 -5.03 27.93 9.64
CA LEU A 78 -4.28 26.69 9.34
C LEU A 78 -3.57 26.20 10.62
N PRO A 79 -3.47 24.88 10.84
CA PRO A 79 -2.70 24.35 11.97
C PRO A 79 -1.20 24.69 11.83
N ASP A 80 -0.56 25.00 12.96
CA ASP A 80 0.84 25.49 13.07
C ASP A 80 1.90 24.55 12.47
N THR A 81 1.52 23.34 12.09
CA THR A 81 2.39 22.28 11.55
C THR A 81 2.83 22.51 10.11
N VAL A 82 2.18 23.42 9.37
CA VAL A 82 2.51 23.71 7.96
C VAL A 82 3.48 24.88 7.81
N ALA A 83 3.60 25.75 8.82
CA ALA A 83 4.35 27.02 8.76
C ALA A 83 5.86 26.92 9.08
N ARG A 84 6.45 25.72 9.06
CA ARG A 84 7.86 25.49 9.44
C ARG A 84 8.68 24.81 8.34
N ARG A 85 8.31 24.99 7.07
CA ARG A 85 9.04 24.44 5.93
C ARG A 85 9.30 25.53 4.89
N ASP A 86 10.06 26.52 5.33
CA ASP A 86 10.61 27.60 4.52
C ASP A 86 12.03 27.91 5.04
#